data_AF-A0A9P8IR22-F1
#
_entry.id   AF-A0A9P8IR22-F1
#
_cell.length_a   1.000
_cell.length_b   1.000
_cell.length_c   1.000
_cell.angle_alpha   90.00
_cell.angle_beta   90.00
_cell.angle_gamma   90.00
#
_symmetry.space_group_name_H-M   'P 1'
#
loop_
_entity.id
_entity.type
_entity.pdbx_description
1 polymer ?
#
loop_
_entity_poly.entity_id
_entity_poly.type
_entity_poly.pdbx_seq_one_letter_code
_entity_poly.pdbx_strand_id
1 'polypeptide(L)'
;MPNGSWDSHLHVLDQVRFPPIPGSYEFSTYTAWDATIEETRLGCSHMVLIQPSVYGNDNTLLIDTLKAFGPDRALGVIVFDVANTSTAQLQEWNDLGVRGVRLNFQSTGDAPPARELRDMMQRYADAIRPFPWVLQIYIAMKDIPGIEPVIPDIGVKVAIDHLGHPDTPKTNNSGPALDPHSLSGFDSMLRLLEGNNAWVKVSAVYRLSKAPGPLYTDLDPVILELFKAAPSRLVYASDWPHTRFEGLDIKPWTSHLLDLTNGNVQLRDQLFKENAQELWGGDTTIASSARP
;
A
#
# COMPACT_ATOMS: atom_id res chain seq x y z
N MET A 1 0.20 11.96 -14.54
CA MET A 1 -0.86 11.24 -13.80
C MET A 1 -2.22 11.70 -14.29
N PRO A 2 -3.24 10.83 -14.36
CA PRO A 2 -4.64 11.22 -14.60
C PRO A 2 -5.14 12.23 -13.55
N ASN A 3 -6.10 13.09 -13.90
CA ASN A 3 -6.71 13.97 -12.91
C ASN A 3 -7.51 13.15 -11.87
N GLY A 4 -7.35 13.46 -10.59
CA GLY A 4 -7.94 12.70 -9.50
C GLY A 4 -7.11 11.51 -9.03
N SER A 5 -5.83 11.41 -9.43
CA SER A 5 -4.97 10.28 -9.06
C SER A 5 -4.76 10.16 -7.55
N TRP A 6 -4.52 8.92 -7.12
CA TRP A 6 -4.31 8.51 -5.74
C TRP A 6 -2.87 8.02 -5.55
N ASP A 7 -2.22 8.49 -4.49
CA ASP A 7 -1.09 7.76 -3.89
C ASP A 7 -1.61 6.88 -2.74
N SER A 8 -1.61 5.56 -2.93
CA SER A 8 -2.14 4.63 -1.94
C SER A 8 -1.17 4.26 -0.82
N HIS A 9 0.02 4.87 -0.74
CA HIS A 9 0.97 4.58 0.32
C HIS A 9 2.07 5.65 0.45
N LEU A 10 1.98 6.44 1.50
CA LEU A 10 3.06 7.34 1.92
C LEU A 10 3.08 7.47 3.45
N HIS A 11 4.16 8.02 3.95
CA HIS A 11 4.42 8.22 5.36
C HIS A 11 4.74 9.69 5.64
N VAL A 12 4.30 10.21 6.77
CA VAL A 12 4.86 11.43 7.37
C VAL A 12 5.67 11.03 8.59
N LEU A 13 6.77 11.74 8.82
CA LEU A 13 7.74 11.46 9.86
C LEU A 13 8.10 12.77 10.55
N ASP A 14 7.94 12.87 11.86
CA ASP A 14 8.34 14.05 12.62
C ASP A 14 8.87 13.63 13.98
N GLN A 15 10.18 13.35 14.04
CA GLN A 15 10.85 12.96 15.28
C GLN A 15 10.99 14.09 16.30
N VAL A 16 10.77 15.35 15.89
CA VAL A 16 10.92 16.52 16.76
C VAL A 16 9.67 16.68 17.62
N ARG A 17 8.48 16.55 17.01
CA ARG A 17 7.19 16.63 17.72
C ARG A 17 6.73 15.29 18.27
N PHE A 18 7.08 14.19 17.62
CA PHE A 18 6.63 12.84 17.96
C PHE A 18 7.85 11.91 18.06
N PRO A 19 8.32 11.61 19.28
CA PRO A 19 9.49 10.75 19.46
C PRO A 19 9.24 9.33 18.93
N PRO A 20 10.17 8.74 18.14
CA PRO A 20 10.05 7.36 17.70
C PRO A 20 10.26 6.36 18.85
N ILE A 21 9.80 5.13 18.66
CA ILE A 21 10.05 4.04 19.61
C ILE A 21 11.56 3.76 19.71
N PRO A 22 12.07 3.42 20.92
CA PRO A 22 13.49 3.08 21.10
C PRO A 22 13.96 1.95 20.17
N GLY A 23 15.16 2.09 19.59
CA GLY A 23 15.75 1.09 18.69
C GLY A 23 15.28 1.20 17.23
N SER A 24 14.47 2.19 16.88
CA SER A 24 14.15 2.53 15.49
C SER A 24 15.39 2.95 14.70
N TYR A 25 15.33 2.78 13.37
CA TYR A 25 16.35 3.32 12.47
C TYR A 25 16.31 4.86 12.45
N GLU A 26 17.41 5.51 12.10
CA GLU A 26 17.48 6.97 11.94
C GLU A 26 16.75 7.42 10.67
N PHE A 27 16.02 8.54 10.76
CA PHE A 27 15.28 9.11 9.63
C PHE A 27 15.25 10.63 9.71
N SER A 28 14.99 11.30 8.58
CA SER A 28 14.76 12.75 8.52
C SER A 28 13.29 13.09 8.79
N THR A 29 13.02 14.32 9.22
CA THR A 29 11.65 14.83 9.33
C THR A 29 11.07 15.14 7.95
N TYR A 30 9.85 14.65 7.72
CA TYR A 30 9.03 14.78 6.52
C TYR A 30 7.59 15.09 6.94
N THR A 31 7.22 16.37 6.85
CA THR A 31 5.96 16.89 7.38
C THR A 31 4.80 16.72 6.41
N ALA A 32 3.58 17.05 6.86
CA ALA A 32 2.41 17.19 5.98
C ALA A 32 2.63 18.22 4.86
N TRP A 33 3.43 19.26 5.10
CA TRP A 33 3.78 20.23 4.07
C TRP A 33 4.67 19.61 3.00
N ASP A 34 5.67 18.84 3.39
CA ASP A 34 6.57 18.14 2.47
C ASP A 34 5.81 17.10 1.63
N ALA A 35 4.89 16.35 2.26
CA ALA A 35 3.99 15.45 1.55
C ALA A 35 3.14 16.21 0.51
N THR A 36 2.67 17.42 0.83
CA THR A 36 1.90 18.24 -0.13
C THR A 36 2.73 18.64 -1.34
N ILE A 37 4.00 19.01 -1.13
CA ILE A 37 4.92 19.35 -2.22
C ILE A 37 5.13 18.12 -3.12
N GLU A 38 5.39 16.97 -2.52
CA GLU A 38 5.65 15.74 -3.27
C GLU A 38 4.42 15.29 -4.06
N GLU A 39 3.25 15.23 -3.43
CA GLU A 39 2.01 14.81 -4.08
C GLU A 39 1.64 15.75 -5.23
N THR A 40 1.88 17.05 -5.08
CA THR A 40 1.73 18.02 -6.18
C THR A 40 2.72 17.76 -7.30
N ARG A 41 3.97 17.41 -6.98
CA ARG A 41 5.04 17.11 -7.95
C ARG A 41 4.77 15.84 -8.75
N LEU A 42 4.17 14.83 -8.12
CA LEU A 42 3.72 13.58 -8.75
C LEU A 42 2.42 13.76 -9.53
N GLY A 43 1.55 14.66 -9.08
CA GLY A 43 0.22 14.90 -9.67
C GLY A 43 -0.87 14.04 -9.04
N CYS A 44 -0.70 13.65 -7.77
CA CYS A 44 -1.69 12.96 -6.97
C CYS A 44 -2.51 13.99 -6.17
N SER A 45 -3.83 13.88 -6.25
CA SER A 45 -4.75 14.77 -5.52
C SER A 45 -5.33 14.13 -4.27
N HIS A 46 -5.26 12.80 -4.18
CA HIS A 46 -5.71 12.01 -3.04
C HIS A 46 -4.55 11.15 -2.55
N MET A 47 -4.49 10.91 -1.24
CA MET A 47 -3.37 10.21 -0.64
C MET A 47 -3.80 9.32 0.53
N VAL A 48 -3.08 8.23 0.76
CA VAL A 48 -3.31 7.31 1.87
C VAL A 48 -2.08 7.25 2.76
N LEU A 49 -2.19 7.91 3.91
CA LEU A 49 -1.15 7.97 4.93
C LEU A 49 -1.10 6.65 5.69
N ILE A 50 0.07 6.04 5.73
CA ILE A 50 0.30 4.76 6.39
C ILE A 50 1.09 5.00 7.67
N GLN A 51 0.65 4.41 8.77
CA GLN A 51 1.35 4.49 10.05
C GLN A 51 2.79 3.94 9.89
N PRO A 52 3.82 4.76 10.13
CA PRO A 52 5.21 4.32 10.09
C PRO A 52 5.55 3.39 11.26
N SER A 53 6.31 2.33 11.00
CA SER A 53 6.67 1.35 12.05
C SER A 53 7.50 1.96 13.19
N VAL A 54 8.21 3.08 12.95
CA VAL A 54 8.99 3.80 13.95
C VAL A 54 8.15 4.42 15.08
N TYR A 55 6.82 4.49 14.91
CA TYR A 55 5.89 4.97 15.93
C TYR A 55 5.04 3.86 16.56
N GLY A 56 5.20 2.60 16.11
CA GLY A 56 4.41 1.48 16.61
C GLY A 56 2.90 1.78 16.55
N ASN A 57 2.22 1.61 17.69
CA ASN A 57 0.78 1.84 17.83
C ASN A 57 0.40 3.29 18.15
N ASP A 58 1.36 4.20 18.28
CA ASP A 58 1.07 5.62 18.48
C ASP A 58 0.75 6.29 17.14
N ASN A 59 -0.54 6.33 16.80
CA ASN A 59 -1.04 6.93 15.57
C ASN A 59 -1.19 8.45 15.66
N THR A 60 -0.74 9.12 16.73
CA THR A 60 -1.05 10.54 16.98
C THR A 60 -0.58 11.45 15.84
N LEU A 61 0.64 11.23 15.29
CA LEU A 61 1.13 11.99 14.15
C LEU A 61 0.26 11.78 12.90
N LEU A 62 -0.14 10.54 12.62
CA LEU A 62 -1.01 10.24 11.47
C LEU A 62 -2.36 10.93 11.64
N ILE A 63 -2.95 10.87 12.84
CA ILE A 63 -4.22 11.50 13.14
C ILE A 63 -4.14 13.04 13.07
N ASP A 64 -3.08 13.66 13.59
CA ASP A 64 -2.82 15.10 13.45
C ASP A 64 -2.75 15.50 11.95
N THR A 65 -2.09 14.67 11.15
CA THR A 65 -1.94 14.89 9.71
C THR A 65 -3.26 14.75 8.96
N LEU A 66 -4.09 13.75 9.30
CA LEU A 66 -5.43 13.61 8.72
C LEU A 66 -6.32 14.81 9.02
N LYS A 67 -6.27 15.34 10.25
CA LYS A 67 -7.00 16.57 10.64
C LYS A 67 -6.57 17.77 9.82
N ALA A 68 -5.29 17.87 9.46
CA ALA A 68 -4.77 18.97 8.66
C ALA A 68 -5.24 18.92 7.19
N PHE A 69 -5.40 17.72 6.62
CA PHE A 69 -5.80 17.56 5.21
C PHE A 69 -7.31 17.44 5.00
N GLY A 70 -8.01 16.80 5.93
CA GLY A 70 -9.41 16.41 5.77
C GLY A 70 -9.60 15.15 4.89
N PRO A 71 -10.73 14.45 5.08
CA PRO A 71 -10.98 13.13 4.46
C PRO A 71 -11.19 13.19 2.94
N ASP A 72 -11.48 14.37 2.38
CA ASP A 72 -11.59 14.57 0.93
C ASP A 72 -10.23 14.48 0.22
N ARG A 73 -9.13 14.72 0.95
CA ARG A 73 -7.77 14.72 0.39
C ARG A 73 -6.92 13.56 0.91
N ALA A 74 -7.02 13.24 2.20
CA ALA A 74 -6.18 12.21 2.82
C ALA A 74 -7.01 11.20 3.62
N LEU A 75 -6.70 9.93 3.43
CA LEU A 75 -7.19 8.83 4.25
C LEU A 75 -6.03 8.17 4.99
N GLY A 76 -6.33 7.40 6.03
CA GLY A 76 -5.31 6.80 6.90
C GLY A 76 -5.39 5.29 7.03
N VAL A 77 -4.24 4.64 7.16
CA VAL A 77 -4.12 3.25 7.61
C VAL A 77 -3.27 3.23 8.87
N ILE A 78 -3.88 2.81 9.98
CA ILE A 78 -3.28 2.84 11.31
C ILE A 78 -2.67 1.49 11.71
N VAL A 79 -1.96 1.46 12.84
CA VAL A 79 -1.60 0.23 13.55
C VAL A 79 -2.12 0.33 14.97
N PHE A 80 -2.79 -0.71 15.47
CA PHE A 80 -3.29 -0.73 16.85
C PHE A 80 -3.28 -2.15 17.41
N ASP A 81 -3.38 -2.24 18.74
CA ASP A 81 -3.61 -3.52 19.43
C ASP A 81 -5.12 -3.74 19.62
N VAL A 82 -5.64 -4.78 18.98
CA VAL A 82 -7.07 -5.16 19.03
C VAL A 82 -7.53 -5.39 20.46
N ALA A 83 -6.69 -5.92 21.34
CA ALA A 83 -7.07 -6.22 22.72
C ALA A 83 -7.28 -4.96 23.57
N ASN A 84 -6.64 -3.84 23.18
CA ASN A 84 -6.58 -2.61 23.96
C ASN A 84 -7.29 -1.43 23.27
N THR A 85 -7.99 -1.68 22.17
CA THR A 85 -8.67 -0.63 21.40
C THR A 85 -10.18 -0.82 21.44
N SER A 86 -10.90 0.19 21.93
CA SER A 86 -12.37 0.15 22.01
C SER A 86 -13.03 0.44 20.66
N THR A 87 -14.25 -0.06 20.46
CA THR A 87 -15.06 0.28 19.28
C THR A 87 -15.32 1.79 19.15
N ALA A 88 -15.44 2.50 20.27
CA ALA A 88 -15.60 3.96 20.26
C ALA A 88 -14.35 4.67 19.71
N GLN A 89 -13.15 4.18 20.05
CA GLN A 89 -11.90 4.69 19.48
C GLN A 89 -11.79 4.42 17.98
N LEU A 90 -12.21 3.22 17.53
CA LEU A 90 -12.26 2.88 16.11
C LEU A 90 -13.23 3.80 15.34
N GLN A 91 -14.39 4.10 15.93
CA GLN A 91 -15.34 5.05 15.35
C GLN A 91 -14.75 6.46 15.23
N GLU A 92 -14.07 6.96 16.27
CA GLU A 92 -13.40 8.26 16.22
C GLU A 92 -12.37 8.31 15.08
N TRP A 93 -11.53 7.28 14.95
CA TRP A 93 -10.56 7.20 13.85
C TRP A 93 -11.23 7.11 12.48
N ASN A 94 -12.33 6.35 12.36
CA ASN A 94 -13.11 6.27 11.14
C ASN A 94 -13.64 7.65 10.71
N ASP A 95 -14.17 8.43 11.66
CA ASP A 95 -14.73 9.76 11.40
C ASP A 95 -13.64 10.76 10.99
N LEU A 96 -12.40 10.53 11.41
CA LEU A 96 -11.22 11.31 11.02
C LEU A 96 -10.62 10.90 9.67
N GLY A 97 -11.17 9.88 8.99
CA GLY A 97 -10.72 9.43 7.67
C GLY A 97 -9.81 8.20 7.69
N VAL A 98 -9.68 7.50 8.81
CA VAL A 98 -9.02 6.18 8.80
C VAL A 98 -9.88 5.17 8.03
N ARG A 99 -9.23 4.41 7.16
CA ARG A 99 -9.84 3.42 6.25
C ARG A 99 -9.06 2.11 6.22
N GLY A 100 -8.20 1.86 7.19
CA GLY A 100 -7.56 0.57 7.28
C GLY A 100 -6.69 0.39 8.50
N VAL A 101 -6.28 -0.87 8.67
CA VAL A 101 -5.28 -1.29 9.64
C VAL A 101 -4.18 -2.06 8.92
N ARG A 102 -2.92 -1.85 9.34
CA ARG A 102 -1.77 -2.52 8.75
C ARG A 102 -1.22 -3.63 9.64
N LEU A 103 -1.01 -4.80 9.05
CA LEU A 103 -0.19 -5.89 9.59
C LEU A 103 1.11 -5.95 8.79
N ASN A 104 2.24 -5.67 9.44
CA ASN A 104 3.55 -5.59 8.77
C ASN A 104 4.46 -6.71 9.27
N PHE A 105 4.57 -7.79 8.50
CA PHE A 105 5.41 -8.94 8.84
C PHE A 105 6.84 -8.77 8.34
N GLN A 106 7.01 -8.26 7.11
CA GLN A 106 8.33 -8.14 6.49
C GLN A 106 9.29 -7.20 7.23
N SER A 107 8.78 -6.18 7.92
CA SER A 107 9.65 -5.28 8.70
C SER A 107 9.99 -5.84 10.09
N THR A 108 9.22 -6.82 10.58
CA THR A 108 9.40 -7.44 11.90
C THR A 108 10.12 -8.79 11.86
N GLY A 109 10.25 -9.42 10.68
CA GLY A 109 10.92 -10.72 10.51
C GLY A 109 10.14 -11.66 9.57
N ASP A 110 10.23 -12.96 9.81
CA ASP A 110 9.43 -13.95 9.08
C ASP A 110 7.94 -13.86 9.46
N ALA A 111 7.06 -14.15 8.50
CA ALA A 111 5.64 -14.30 8.78
C ALA A 111 5.41 -15.41 9.83
N PRO A 112 4.47 -15.23 10.76
CA PRO A 112 4.15 -16.29 11.71
C PRO A 112 3.61 -17.52 10.96
N PRO A 113 3.62 -18.71 11.59
CA PRO A 113 3.03 -19.91 11.00
C PRO A 113 1.61 -19.63 10.48
N ALA A 114 1.23 -20.26 9.35
CA ALA A 114 -0.01 -19.95 8.63
C ALA A 114 -1.27 -19.94 9.52
N ARG A 115 -1.34 -20.79 10.56
CA ARG A 115 -2.44 -20.80 11.53
C ARG A 115 -2.48 -19.52 12.37
N GLU A 116 -1.35 -19.11 12.95
CA GLU A 116 -1.28 -17.89 13.75
C GLU A 116 -1.54 -16.64 12.91
N LEU A 117 -1.06 -16.65 11.66
CA LEU A 117 -1.34 -15.61 10.67
C LEU A 117 -2.84 -15.48 10.42
N ARG A 118 -3.52 -16.60 10.15
CA ARG A 118 -4.98 -16.67 9.99
C ARG A 118 -5.71 -16.14 11.22
N ASP A 119 -5.36 -16.62 12.41
CA ASP A 119 -6.02 -16.23 13.67
C ASP A 119 -5.83 -14.73 13.97
N MET A 120 -4.69 -14.15 13.56
CA MET A 120 -4.48 -12.71 13.67
C MET A 120 -5.27 -11.93 12.63
N MET A 121 -5.22 -12.32 11.36
CA MET A 121 -6.00 -11.68 10.29
C MET A 121 -7.50 -11.66 10.63
N GLN A 122 -8.04 -12.79 11.13
CA GLN A 122 -9.44 -12.88 11.52
C GLN A 122 -9.78 -11.92 12.67
N ARG A 123 -8.95 -11.82 13.72
CA ARG A 123 -9.18 -10.88 14.82
C ARG A 123 -9.22 -9.42 14.36
N TYR A 124 -8.29 -9.02 13.51
CA TYR A 124 -8.27 -7.66 12.97
C TYR A 124 -9.46 -7.41 12.04
N ALA A 125 -9.79 -8.38 11.18
CA ALA A 125 -10.96 -8.28 10.31
C ALA A 125 -12.26 -8.16 11.11
N ASP A 126 -12.44 -8.95 12.18
CA ASP A 126 -13.60 -8.88 13.06
C ASP A 126 -13.73 -7.50 13.72
N ALA A 127 -12.61 -6.90 14.15
CA ALA A 127 -12.59 -5.58 14.76
C ALA A 127 -12.97 -4.47 13.78
N ILE A 128 -12.56 -4.57 12.52
CA ILE A 128 -12.75 -3.50 11.53
C ILE A 128 -13.98 -3.70 10.62
N ARG A 129 -14.60 -4.88 10.62
CA ARG A 129 -15.77 -5.22 9.78
C ARG A 129 -16.94 -4.23 9.85
N PRO A 130 -17.23 -3.56 10.99
CA PRO A 130 -18.27 -2.54 11.05
C PRO A 130 -17.97 -1.27 10.22
N PHE A 131 -16.74 -1.11 9.74
CA PHE A 131 -16.27 0.09 9.05
C PHE A 131 -15.88 -0.24 7.60
N PRO A 132 -15.80 0.76 6.70
CA PRO A 132 -15.30 0.58 5.33
C PRO A 132 -13.77 0.42 5.29
N TRP A 133 -13.21 -0.34 6.22
CA TRP A 133 -11.77 -0.46 6.42
C TRP A 133 -11.17 -1.63 5.63
N VAL A 134 -9.94 -1.41 5.18
CA VAL A 134 -9.11 -2.38 4.49
C VAL A 134 -8.10 -2.98 5.48
N LEU A 135 -7.91 -4.30 5.39
CA LEU A 135 -6.78 -4.96 6.04
C LEU A 135 -5.55 -4.88 5.12
N GLN A 136 -4.61 -4.00 5.43
CA GLN A 136 -3.36 -3.89 4.70
C GLN A 136 -2.32 -4.87 5.25
N ILE A 137 -1.64 -5.62 4.39
CA ILE A 137 -0.68 -6.65 4.78
C ILE A 137 0.63 -6.45 4.01
N TYR A 138 1.73 -6.41 4.74
CA TYR A 138 3.07 -6.51 4.15
C TYR A 138 3.69 -7.86 4.49
N ILE A 139 3.76 -8.74 3.49
CA ILE A 139 4.20 -10.13 3.58
C ILE A 139 5.09 -10.48 2.37
N ALA A 140 5.94 -11.49 2.49
CA ALA A 140 6.72 -12.02 1.37
C ALA A 140 5.86 -12.86 0.42
N MET A 141 6.17 -12.83 -0.88
CA MET A 141 5.33 -13.45 -1.92
C MET A 141 5.22 -14.96 -1.69
N LYS A 142 6.33 -15.57 -1.28
CA LYS A 142 6.44 -17.00 -0.93
C LYS A 142 5.46 -17.45 0.16
N ASP A 143 4.97 -16.53 0.99
CA ASP A 143 4.09 -16.81 2.12
C ASP A 143 2.61 -16.50 1.82
N ILE A 144 2.31 -15.89 0.66
CA ILE A 144 0.93 -15.66 0.18
C ILE A 144 0.08 -16.95 0.13
N PRO A 145 0.61 -18.14 -0.24
CA PRO A 145 -0.14 -19.40 -0.16
C PRO A 145 -0.70 -19.71 1.24
N GLY A 146 -0.08 -19.20 2.30
CA GLY A 146 -0.57 -19.36 3.67
C GLY A 146 -1.84 -18.58 3.99
N ILE A 147 -2.07 -17.45 3.29
CA ILE A 147 -3.24 -16.57 3.48
C ILE A 147 -4.29 -16.72 2.38
N GLU A 148 -3.94 -17.36 1.26
CA GLU A 148 -4.86 -17.66 0.15
C GLU A 148 -6.19 -18.27 0.62
N PRO A 149 -6.21 -19.29 1.51
CA PRO A 149 -7.45 -19.92 1.96
C PRO A 149 -8.15 -19.16 3.09
N VAL A 150 -7.75 -17.92 3.38
CA VAL A 150 -8.33 -17.06 4.43
C VAL A 150 -9.10 -15.90 3.81
N ILE A 151 -8.46 -15.22 2.87
CA ILE A 151 -8.94 -13.94 2.32
C ILE A 151 -10.35 -14.01 1.71
N PRO A 152 -10.76 -15.09 1.02
CA PRO A 152 -12.13 -15.17 0.49
C PRO A 152 -13.22 -15.07 1.58
N ASP A 153 -12.95 -15.62 2.78
CA ASP A 153 -13.94 -15.72 3.87
C ASP A 153 -13.76 -14.65 4.96
N ILE A 154 -12.74 -13.81 4.88
CA ILE A 154 -12.36 -12.88 5.96
C ILE A 154 -13.39 -11.75 6.17
N GLY A 155 -14.17 -11.44 5.13
CA GLY A 155 -15.27 -10.48 5.17
C GLY A 155 -14.86 -9.00 5.14
N VAL A 156 -13.61 -8.70 4.78
CA VAL A 156 -13.10 -7.34 4.55
C VAL A 156 -12.17 -7.33 3.33
N LYS A 157 -11.98 -6.16 2.71
CA LYS A 157 -10.99 -6.00 1.63
C LYS A 157 -9.57 -6.14 2.19
N VAL A 158 -8.67 -6.71 1.39
CA VAL A 158 -7.26 -6.89 1.73
C VAL A 158 -6.37 -6.19 0.72
N ALA A 159 -5.38 -5.43 1.18
CA ALA A 159 -4.37 -4.79 0.33
C ALA A 159 -2.99 -5.36 0.63
N ILE A 160 -2.35 -5.97 -0.37
CA ILE A 160 -1.01 -6.54 -0.28
C ILE A 160 0.01 -5.47 -0.71
N ASP A 161 0.94 -5.14 0.19
CA ASP A 161 1.94 -4.12 -0.05
C ASP A 161 3.01 -4.56 -1.06
N HIS A 162 3.51 -3.59 -1.85
CA HIS A 162 4.77 -3.67 -2.61
C HIS A 162 4.91 -4.92 -3.50
N LEU A 163 3.96 -5.14 -4.41
CA LEU A 163 3.91 -6.31 -5.30
C LEU A 163 3.90 -7.67 -4.59
N GLY A 164 3.60 -7.70 -3.28
CA GLY A 164 3.75 -8.88 -2.45
C GLY A 164 5.20 -9.24 -2.13
N HIS A 165 6.17 -8.33 -2.31
CA HIS A 165 7.60 -8.56 -2.04
C HIS A 165 8.14 -9.84 -2.72
N PRO A 166 8.17 -9.88 -4.06
CA PRO A 166 8.76 -11.00 -4.80
C PRO A 166 10.23 -11.19 -4.47
N ASP A 167 10.67 -12.45 -4.40
CA ASP A 167 12.09 -12.80 -4.36
C ASP A 167 12.61 -13.00 -5.79
N THR A 168 13.10 -11.92 -6.40
CA THR A 168 13.60 -11.97 -7.77
C THR A 168 15.05 -12.46 -7.83
N PRO A 169 15.40 -13.29 -8.84
CA PRO A 169 16.77 -13.71 -9.04
C PRO A 169 17.66 -12.51 -9.36
N LYS A 170 18.96 -12.62 -9.08
CA LYS A 170 19.94 -11.61 -9.51
C LYS A 170 19.87 -11.44 -11.02
N THR A 171 19.74 -10.20 -11.47
CA THR A 171 19.75 -9.86 -12.89
C THR A 171 21.14 -10.13 -13.47
N ASN A 172 21.27 -11.09 -14.37
CA ASN A 172 22.38 -11.12 -15.31
C ASN A 172 21.86 -10.54 -16.64
N ASN A 173 22.61 -9.64 -17.27
CA ASN A 173 22.25 -9.01 -18.56
C ASN A 173 22.24 -10.01 -19.74
N SER A 174 22.16 -11.31 -19.46
CA SER A 174 22.36 -12.42 -20.41
C SER A 174 21.39 -13.58 -20.18
N GLY A 175 20.55 -13.53 -19.13
CA GLY A 175 19.52 -14.53 -18.85
C GLY A 175 18.22 -14.26 -19.59
N PRO A 176 17.31 -15.25 -19.67
CA PRO A 176 15.94 -15.00 -20.13
C PRO A 176 15.27 -13.98 -19.21
N ALA A 177 14.28 -13.25 -19.74
CA ALA A 177 13.41 -12.41 -18.92
C ALA A 177 12.79 -13.26 -17.80
N LEU A 178 12.58 -12.64 -16.63
CA LEU A 178 11.92 -13.28 -15.49
C LEU A 178 10.55 -13.79 -15.92
N ASP A 179 10.28 -15.07 -15.71
CA ASP A 179 8.93 -15.64 -15.75
C ASP A 179 8.27 -15.43 -14.38
N PRO A 180 7.24 -14.57 -14.25
CA PRO A 180 6.58 -14.32 -12.96
C PRO A 180 5.99 -15.58 -12.34
N HIS A 181 5.52 -16.54 -13.15
CA HIS A 181 4.94 -17.79 -12.65
C HIS A 181 5.97 -18.72 -12.01
N SER A 182 7.28 -18.47 -12.22
CA SER A 182 8.34 -19.18 -11.51
C SER A 182 8.55 -18.69 -10.07
N LEU A 183 7.99 -17.53 -9.71
CA LEU A 183 8.10 -16.96 -8.37
C LEU A 183 7.17 -17.69 -7.39
N SER A 184 7.73 -18.17 -6.29
CA SER A 184 6.94 -18.83 -5.24
C SER A 184 5.84 -17.90 -4.72
N GLY A 185 4.59 -18.35 -4.82
CA GLY A 185 3.40 -17.63 -4.37
C GLY A 185 2.79 -16.65 -5.38
N PHE A 186 3.39 -16.43 -6.55
CA PHE A 186 2.81 -15.53 -7.55
C PHE A 186 1.43 -16.01 -8.05
N ASP A 187 1.29 -17.29 -8.41
CA ASP A 187 0.00 -17.84 -8.85
C ASP A 187 -1.07 -17.78 -7.75
N SER A 188 -0.65 -17.90 -6.49
CA SER A 188 -1.52 -17.74 -5.32
C SER A 188 -2.04 -16.32 -5.21
N MET A 189 -1.16 -15.33 -5.42
CA MET A 189 -1.55 -13.92 -5.50
C MET A 189 -2.53 -13.68 -6.66
N LEU A 190 -2.33 -14.26 -7.85
CA LEU A 190 -3.26 -14.10 -8.98
C LEU A 190 -4.66 -14.63 -8.62
N ARG A 191 -4.76 -15.83 -8.04
CA ARG A 191 -6.04 -16.41 -7.60
C ARG A 191 -6.75 -15.56 -6.54
N LEU A 192 -6.00 -14.93 -5.63
CA LEU A 192 -6.57 -13.99 -4.67
C LEU A 192 -7.18 -12.76 -5.34
N LEU A 193 -6.53 -12.23 -6.37
CA LEU A 193 -7.01 -11.06 -7.11
C LEU A 193 -8.27 -11.39 -7.93
N GLU A 194 -8.38 -12.61 -8.48
CA GLU A 194 -9.60 -13.10 -9.14
C GLU A 194 -10.81 -13.15 -8.18
N GLY A 195 -10.57 -13.41 -6.89
CA GLY A 195 -11.60 -13.50 -5.85
C GLY A 195 -12.24 -12.17 -5.42
N ASN A 196 -11.83 -11.03 -6.00
CA ASN A 196 -12.36 -9.68 -5.77
C ASN A 196 -12.22 -9.08 -4.35
N ASN A 197 -11.64 -9.79 -3.39
CA ASN A 197 -11.41 -9.29 -2.03
C ASN A 197 -9.98 -8.81 -1.79
N ALA A 198 -9.08 -8.96 -2.78
CA ALA A 198 -7.67 -8.60 -2.66
C ALA A 198 -7.25 -7.55 -3.69
N TRP A 199 -6.34 -6.67 -3.28
CA TRP A 199 -5.64 -5.70 -4.11
C TRP A 199 -4.14 -5.82 -3.89
N VAL A 200 -3.35 -5.41 -4.88
CA VAL A 200 -1.89 -5.27 -4.78
C VAL A 200 -1.48 -3.82 -4.99
N LYS A 201 -0.61 -3.31 -4.12
CA LYS A 201 0.04 -2.01 -4.30
C LYS A 201 1.26 -2.14 -5.23
N VAL A 202 1.19 -1.54 -6.41
CA VAL A 202 2.32 -1.38 -7.33
C VAL A 202 3.16 -0.22 -6.81
N SER A 203 4.23 -0.54 -6.07
CA SER A 203 4.97 0.44 -5.26
C SER A 203 6.34 -0.06 -4.83
N ALA A 204 7.17 0.86 -4.34
CA ALA A 204 8.44 0.57 -3.64
C ALA A 204 9.41 -0.37 -4.38
N VAL A 205 9.42 -0.33 -5.72
CA VAL A 205 10.24 -1.20 -6.56
C VAL A 205 11.74 -1.12 -6.24
N TYR A 206 12.21 0.03 -5.77
CA TYR A 206 13.59 0.25 -5.33
C TYR A 206 14.00 -0.60 -4.12
N ARG A 207 13.03 -1.11 -3.35
CA ARG A 207 13.27 -2.04 -2.23
C ARG A 207 13.40 -3.49 -2.69
N LEU A 208 12.87 -3.81 -3.88
CA LEU A 208 12.65 -5.17 -4.35
C LEU A 208 13.64 -5.54 -5.45
N SER A 209 13.82 -4.63 -6.40
CA SER A 209 14.65 -4.74 -7.60
C SER A 209 16.09 -5.12 -7.29
N LYS A 210 16.65 -5.97 -8.13
CA LYS A 210 18.09 -6.25 -8.21
C LYS A 210 18.73 -5.52 -9.40
N ALA A 211 17.93 -4.99 -10.33
CA ALA A 211 18.39 -4.05 -11.35
C ALA A 211 18.73 -2.67 -10.75
N PRO A 212 19.67 -1.93 -11.36
CA PRO A 212 19.88 -0.53 -11.00
C PRO A 212 18.65 0.33 -11.32
N GLY A 213 18.48 1.37 -10.53
CA GLY A 213 17.47 2.40 -10.79
C GLY A 213 17.82 3.29 -11.99
N PRO A 214 16.93 4.23 -12.35
CA PRO A 214 15.72 4.59 -11.61
C PRO A 214 14.45 3.87 -12.12
N LEU A 215 14.58 2.94 -13.07
CA LEU A 215 13.42 2.29 -13.71
C LEU A 215 13.10 0.91 -13.13
N TYR A 216 14.08 0.18 -12.60
CA TYR A 216 13.86 -1.10 -11.91
C TYR A 216 13.16 -2.15 -12.82
N THR A 217 13.65 -2.27 -14.06
CA THR A 217 12.97 -2.99 -15.15
C THR A 217 12.93 -4.51 -14.99
N ASP A 218 13.64 -5.07 -14.01
CA ASP A 218 13.58 -6.50 -13.68
C ASP A 218 12.23 -6.90 -13.06
N LEU A 219 11.44 -5.93 -12.59
CA LEU A 219 10.07 -6.14 -12.10
C LEU A 219 9.00 -5.93 -13.19
N ASP A 220 9.36 -5.43 -14.37
CA ASP A 220 8.41 -5.19 -15.46
C ASP A 220 7.60 -6.46 -15.82
N PRO A 221 8.20 -7.68 -15.91
CA PRO A 221 7.42 -8.89 -16.20
C PRO A 221 6.32 -9.16 -15.16
N VAL A 222 6.60 -8.92 -13.87
CA VAL A 222 5.63 -9.10 -12.78
C VAL A 222 4.49 -8.09 -12.90
N ILE A 223 4.84 -6.82 -13.15
CA ILE A 223 3.86 -5.73 -13.29
C ILE A 223 2.97 -5.97 -14.52
N LEU A 224 3.56 -6.35 -15.66
CA LEU A 224 2.82 -6.60 -16.90
C LEU A 224 1.88 -7.80 -16.80
N GLU A 225 2.28 -8.89 -16.13
CA GLU A 225 1.37 -10.03 -15.92
C GLU A 225 0.24 -9.65 -14.96
N LEU A 226 0.49 -8.84 -13.93
CA LEU A 226 -0.56 -8.29 -13.07
C LEU A 226 -1.54 -7.39 -13.85
N PHE A 227 -1.04 -6.51 -14.74
CA PHE A 227 -1.88 -5.68 -15.60
C PHE A 227 -2.80 -6.52 -16.49
N LYS A 228 -2.33 -7.67 -16.95
CA LYS A 228 -3.10 -8.59 -17.79
C LYS A 228 -4.12 -9.39 -16.98
N ALA A 229 -3.71 -9.94 -15.84
CA ALA A 229 -4.52 -10.88 -15.06
C ALA A 229 -5.56 -10.18 -14.17
N ALA A 230 -5.23 -9.05 -13.57
CA ALA A 230 -6.10 -8.40 -12.57
C ALA A 230 -6.04 -6.86 -12.61
N PRO A 231 -6.31 -6.21 -13.77
CA PRO A 231 -6.16 -4.76 -13.94
C PRO A 231 -7.02 -3.91 -12.98
N SER A 232 -8.14 -4.45 -12.48
CA SER A 232 -9.05 -3.77 -11.53
C SER A 232 -8.68 -3.96 -10.05
N ARG A 233 -7.54 -4.61 -9.77
CA ARG A 233 -7.10 -4.96 -8.40
C ARG A 233 -5.71 -4.42 -8.08
N LEU A 234 -5.26 -3.41 -8.82
CA LEU A 234 -3.93 -2.81 -8.66
C LEU A 234 -4.05 -1.34 -8.33
N VAL A 235 -3.29 -0.88 -7.34
CA VAL A 235 -3.23 0.54 -6.97
C VAL A 235 -1.81 1.06 -7.01
N TYR A 236 -1.62 2.27 -7.52
CA TYR A 236 -0.34 2.97 -7.44
C TYR A 236 -0.04 3.44 -6.02
N ALA A 237 1.24 3.39 -5.64
CA ALA A 237 1.73 3.94 -4.39
C ALA A 237 3.20 4.38 -4.51
N SER A 238 3.55 5.55 -3.96
CA SER A 238 4.91 6.10 -4.04
C SER A 238 5.87 5.50 -3.01
N ASP A 239 5.35 5.10 -1.84
CA ASP A 239 6.12 4.75 -0.65
C ASP A 239 7.05 5.90 -0.17
N TRP A 240 6.66 7.15 -0.44
CA TRP A 240 7.32 8.34 0.10
C TRP A 240 7.33 8.31 1.63
N PRO A 241 8.41 8.73 2.32
CA PRO A 241 9.60 9.42 1.84
C PRO A 241 10.77 8.49 1.52
N HIS A 242 10.48 7.24 1.13
CA HIS A 242 11.48 6.27 0.69
C HIS A 242 12.52 5.98 1.77
N THR A 243 12.06 5.76 3.00
CA THR A 243 12.91 5.54 4.18
C THR A 243 14.02 4.50 3.93
N ARG A 244 15.25 4.82 4.35
CA ARG A 244 16.50 4.08 4.06
C ARG A 244 17.02 4.21 2.62
N PHE A 245 16.37 5.03 1.80
CA PHE A 245 16.73 5.38 0.44
C PHE A 245 16.63 6.91 0.28
N GLU A 246 17.17 7.65 1.25
CA GLU A 246 17.08 9.11 1.32
C GLU A 246 17.61 9.76 0.03
N GLY A 247 16.85 10.72 -0.50
CA GLY A 247 17.18 11.42 -1.75
C GLY A 247 16.76 10.68 -3.03
N LEU A 248 16.11 9.51 -2.92
CA LEU A 248 15.51 8.84 -4.07
C LEU A 248 14.41 9.70 -4.69
N ASP A 249 14.45 9.85 -6.03
CA ASP A 249 13.35 10.43 -6.81
C ASP A 249 12.57 9.29 -7.49
N ILE A 250 11.32 9.08 -7.06
CA ILE A 250 10.45 8.04 -7.62
C ILE A 250 9.85 8.42 -8.98
N LYS A 251 9.90 9.69 -9.37
CA LYS A 251 9.22 10.20 -10.58
C LYS A 251 9.64 9.51 -11.88
N PRO A 252 10.93 9.19 -12.14
CA PRO A 252 11.30 8.43 -13.34
C PRO A 252 10.63 7.06 -13.39
N TRP A 253 10.51 6.36 -12.26
CA TRP A 253 9.78 5.09 -12.20
C TRP A 253 8.28 5.29 -12.40
N THR A 254 7.68 6.31 -11.79
CA THR A 254 6.25 6.65 -12.00
C THR A 254 5.96 6.91 -13.49
N SER A 255 6.85 7.61 -14.20
CA SER A 255 6.75 7.82 -15.65
C SER A 255 6.88 6.51 -16.42
N HIS A 256 7.83 5.65 -16.06
CA HIS A 256 7.98 4.32 -16.68
C HIS A 256 6.76 3.43 -16.46
N LEU A 257 6.15 3.47 -15.27
CA LEU A 257 4.92 2.75 -14.97
C LEU A 257 3.74 3.23 -15.83
N LEU A 258 3.67 4.54 -16.12
CA LEU A 258 2.72 5.07 -17.10
C LEU A 258 3.01 4.52 -18.51
N ASP A 259 4.27 4.46 -18.92
CA ASP A 259 4.68 3.91 -20.22
C ASP A 259 4.32 2.42 -20.36
N LEU A 260 4.44 1.63 -19.27
CA LEU A 260 4.02 0.22 -19.24
C LEU A 260 2.52 0.01 -19.47
N THR A 261 1.67 1.03 -19.25
CA THR A 261 0.25 0.96 -19.65
C THR A 261 0.08 0.96 -21.17
N ASN A 262 1.14 1.25 -21.93
CA ASN A 262 1.18 1.26 -23.39
C ASN A 262 0.05 2.08 -24.03
N GLY A 263 -0.27 3.23 -23.42
CA GLY A 263 -1.34 4.13 -23.89
C GLY A 263 -2.76 3.61 -23.62
N ASN A 264 -2.93 2.49 -22.91
CA ASN A 264 -4.24 2.02 -22.49
C ASN A 264 -4.82 2.94 -21.40
N VAL A 265 -5.73 3.82 -21.83
CA VAL A 265 -6.39 4.81 -20.97
C VAL A 265 -7.15 4.16 -19.81
N GLN A 266 -7.82 3.03 -20.06
CA GLN A 266 -8.60 2.34 -19.02
C GLN A 266 -7.67 1.76 -17.95
N LEU A 267 -6.63 1.04 -18.34
CA LEU A 267 -5.67 0.47 -17.39
C LEU A 267 -4.97 1.56 -16.58
N ARG A 268 -4.58 2.66 -17.22
CA ARG A 268 -4.02 3.83 -16.56
C ARG A 268 -4.99 4.40 -15.52
N ASP A 269 -6.24 4.64 -15.89
CA ASP A 269 -7.21 5.24 -14.98
C ASP A 269 -7.59 4.26 -13.84
N GLN A 270 -7.64 2.96 -14.11
CA GLN A 270 -7.77 1.92 -13.09
C GLN A 270 -6.64 1.96 -12.07
N LEU A 271 -5.39 1.86 -12.53
CA LEU A 271 -4.20 1.80 -11.68
C LEU A 271 -4.02 3.05 -10.80
N PHE A 272 -4.20 4.23 -11.38
CA PHE A 272 -3.88 5.49 -10.73
C PHE A 272 -5.07 6.13 -10.02
N LYS A 273 -6.31 5.68 -10.25
CA LYS A 273 -7.51 6.33 -9.72
C LYS A 273 -8.62 5.36 -9.31
N GLU A 274 -9.24 4.66 -10.26
CA GLU A 274 -10.53 3.99 -10.01
C GLU A 274 -10.40 2.85 -8.98
N ASN A 275 -9.34 2.06 -9.07
CA ASN A 275 -9.12 0.96 -8.14
C ASN A 275 -8.84 1.47 -6.72
N ALA A 276 -8.15 2.61 -6.58
CA ALA A 276 -7.89 3.24 -5.29
C ALA A 276 -9.18 3.84 -4.70
N GLN A 277 -10.04 4.43 -5.53
CA GLN A 277 -11.37 4.89 -5.11
C GLN A 277 -12.22 3.73 -4.60
N GLU A 278 -12.23 2.59 -5.30
CA GLU A 278 -12.94 1.38 -4.85
C GLU A 278 -12.32 0.81 -3.57
N LEU A 279 -11.00 0.75 -3.47
CA LEU A 279 -10.31 0.18 -2.32
C LEU A 279 -10.51 1.03 -1.05
N TRP A 280 -10.25 2.34 -1.13
CA TRP A 280 -10.18 3.22 0.04
C TRP A 280 -11.44 4.05 0.30
N GLY A 281 -12.22 4.34 -0.74
CA GLY A 281 -13.38 5.26 -0.66
C GLY A 281 -14.59 4.69 0.08
N GLY A 282 -14.59 3.39 0.40
CA GLY A 282 -15.76 2.68 0.92
C GLY A 282 -16.91 2.61 -0.08
N ASP A 283 -18.14 2.36 0.38
CA ASP A 283 -19.34 2.33 -0.47
C ASP A 283 -19.82 3.72 -0.91
N THR A 284 -19.18 4.78 -0.40
CA THR A 284 -19.37 6.14 -0.88
C THR A 284 -18.61 6.33 -2.18
N THR A 285 -19.27 6.08 -3.31
CA THR A 285 -18.92 6.76 -4.56
C THR A 285 -18.79 8.24 -4.25
N ILE A 286 -17.58 8.78 -4.31
CA ILE A 286 -17.32 10.22 -4.25
C ILE A 286 -18.07 10.81 -5.44
N ALA A 287 -19.29 11.30 -5.16
CA ALA A 287 -20.06 12.04 -6.14
C ALA A 287 -19.17 13.20 -6.59
N SER A 288 -18.91 13.27 -7.89
CA SER A 288 -18.16 14.36 -8.48
C SER A 288 -18.91 15.67 -8.17
N SER A 289 -18.51 16.35 -7.11
CA SER A 289 -18.95 17.71 -6.87
C SER A 289 -18.14 18.62 -7.79
N ALA A 290 -18.45 18.57 -9.08
CA ALA A 290 -18.34 19.76 -9.90
C ALA A 290 -19.36 20.75 -9.34
N ARG A 291 -18.91 21.65 -8.46
CA ARG A 291 -19.64 22.88 -8.18
C ARG A 291 -19.15 23.97 -9.14
N PRO A 292 -20.07 24.82 -9.63
CA PRO A 292 -19.86 25.73 -10.75
C PRO A 292 -18.80 26.80 -10.48
#